data_AF-A0AAJ7IXZ6-F1
#
_entry.id   AF-A0AAJ7IXZ6-F1
#
_cell.length_a   1.000
_cell.length_b   1.000
_cell.length_c   1.000
_cell.angle_alpha   90.00
_cell.angle_beta   90.00
_cell.angle_gamma   90.00
#
_symmetry.space_group_name_H-M   'P 1'
#
loop_
_entity.id
_entity.type
_entity.pdbx_description
1 polymer ?
#
loop_
_entity_poly.entity_id
_entity_poly.type
_entity_poly.pdbx_seq_one_letter_code
_entity_poly.pdbx_strand_id
1 'polypeptide(L)'
;MINLHRHVVKTLSKRCWAIRQRSDSSGVYPTAGIIVIGDEILKAQVKDNNCFYACKLLWNNGVKVQKVSIVRDNLMDISREVQKFTRKYNYVFTSGGIGPTHDDVTYEAIALAFSDKLHYHPTLMDIIKNYFDVKTPNSPAFKMAYIPSKSVLKFGINQDTGQTLPYPCVAMQNVHIFPGSPTFFELSFRALCKELFADNKSFAATEIYVNAREEAFADILSYVARECPNVSLGSYPERHRYYKARVTIESENEKNIELAKKLFCDRIPSNTIVPYDRTPHVACIAKYESFIENSERRSVYEGCFKKFVDYYQKPEQVCIYLDGSQESVALVHLARVVDDKLRLNSRSKLHAVCLDVLTLGLNHFLRELCQRYNVELSVVEDHGDVGLTIKNFVATRPECRVLLLGKRSDGNEREVYNNFSRLNDANLPLQVYFPLADWTNEDFSHFCQSLCIPYHTIKP
;
A
#
# COMPACT_ATOMS: atom_id res chain seq x y z
N MET A 1 0.43 -30.95 -31.88
CA MET A 1 -0.14 -29.99 -32.85
C MET A 1 -0.24 -28.58 -32.21
N ILE A 2 0.89 -28.02 -31.77
CA ILE A 2 0.98 -26.88 -30.82
C ILE A 2 1.03 -25.49 -31.53
N ASN A 3 1.02 -25.45 -32.87
CA ASN A 3 1.29 -24.21 -33.62
C ASN A 3 0.07 -23.40 -34.10
N LEU A 4 -1.17 -23.82 -33.84
CA LEU A 4 -2.36 -23.06 -34.27
C LEU A 4 -2.76 -21.96 -33.27
N HIS A 5 -2.55 -22.18 -31.97
CA HIS A 5 -2.92 -21.24 -30.89
C HIS A 5 -2.12 -19.93 -30.95
N ARG A 6 -0.83 -19.99 -31.33
CA ARG A 6 0.04 -18.80 -31.43
C ARG A 6 -0.32 -17.89 -32.61
N HIS A 7 -0.99 -18.42 -33.64
CA HIS A 7 -1.32 -17.67 -34.85
C HIS A 7 -2.69 -16.97 -34.75
N VAL A 8 -3.66 -17.58 -34.08
CA VAL A 8 -4.99 -16.97 -33.86
C VAL A 8 -4.91 -15.79 -32.89
N VAL A 9 -4.10 -15.89 -31.82
CA VAL A 9 -3.91 -14.80 -30.83
C VAL A 9 -3.22 -13.56 -31.44
N LYS A 10 -2.33 -13.74 -32.43
CA LYS A 10 -1.65 -12.63 -33.12
C LYS A 10 -2.51 -11.93 -34.17
N THR A 11 -3.57 -12.57 -34.67
CA THR A 11 -4.38 -12.03 -35.78
C THR A 11 -5.58 -11.23 -35.26
N LEU A 12 -6.04 -11.49 -34.02
CA LEU A 12 -7.15 -10.76 -33.41
C LEU A 12 -6.73 -9.46 -32.71
N SER A 13 -5.44 -9.24 -32.43
CA SER A 13 -4.93 -8.02 -31.79
C SER A 13 -4.85 -6.80 -32.71
N LYS A 14 -5.12 -6.95 -34.02
CA LYS A 14 -4.99 -5.87 -35.02
C LYS A 14 -6.30 -5.28 -35.55
N ARG A 15 -7.49 -5.74 -35.09
CA ARG A 15 -8.75 -5.09 -35.48
C ARG A 15 -9.08 -3.94 -34.53
N CYS A 16 -8.52 -2.79 -34.87
CA CYS A 16 -8.80 -1.52 -34.24
C CYS A 16 -10.30 -1.19 -34.25
N TRP A 17 -10.88 -1.24 -33.04
CA TRP A 17 -11.57 -0.13 -32.39
C TRP A 17 -12.41 0.80 -33.29
N ALA A 18 -13.72 0.53 -33.35
CA ALA A 18 -14.72 1.54 -33.64
C ALA A 18 -15.94 1.32 -32.73
N ILE A 19 -15.78 1.59 -31.44
CA ILE A 19 -16.91 1.88 -30.55
C ILE A 19 -16.77 3.34 -30.18
N ARG A 20 -17.81 4.13 -30.51
CA ARG A 20 -17.94 5.56 -30.19
C ARG A 20 -17.55 5.77 -28.73
N GLN A 21 -16.35 6.29 -28.50
CA GLN A 21 -16.07 6.97 -27.26
C GLN A 21 -16.99 8.19 -27.24
N ARG A 22 -17.80 8.33 -26.19
CA ARG A 22 -18.15 9.66 -25.72
C ARG A 22 -16.88 10.22 -25.09
N SER A 23 -15.95 10.66 -25.94
CA SER A 23 -14.92 11.60 -25.52
C SER A 23 -15.62 12.94 -25.39
N ASP A 24 -16.32 13.13 -24.27
CA ASP A 24 -16.58 14.50 -23.85
C ASP A 24 -15.22 15.05 -23.45
N SER A 25 -14.69 15.92 -24.30
CA SER A 25 -13.54 16.79 -24.03
C SER A 25 -13.88 17.86 -22.98
N SER A 26 -14.71 17.51 -22.00
CA SER A 26 -14.85 18.22 -20.73
C SER A 26 -13.87 17.56 -19.78
N GLY A 27 -13.05 18.32 -19.04
CA GLY A 27 -12.11 17.80 -18.04
C GLY A 27 -12.79 17.11 -16.85
N VAL A 28 -13.58 16.07 -17.11
CA VAL A 28 -14.36 15.28 -16.16
C VAL A 28 -13.74 13.90 -16.11
N TYR A 29 -13.21 13.53 -14.96
CA TYR A 29 -12.59 12.22 -14.72
C TYR A 29 -13.61 11.10 -14.91
N PRO A 30 -13.19 9.93 -15.43
CA PRO A 30 -14.08 8.80 -15.59
C PRO A 30 -14.66 8.36 -14.23
N THR A 31 -15.95 8.03 -14.25
CA THR A 31 -16.68 7.55 -13.08
C THR A 31 -16.84 6.03 -13.12
N ALA A 32 -16.84 5.41 -11.93
CA ALA A 32 -17.04 3.98 -11.79
C ALA A 32 -18.13 3.64 -10.77
N GLY A 33 -18.86 2.56 -11.04
CA GLY A 33 -19.69 1.87 -10.06
C GLY A 33 -19.21 0.43 -9.86
N ILE A 34 -19.23 -0.06 -8.63
CA ILE A 34 -18.83 -1.43 -8.30
C ILE A 34 -20.06 -2.21 -7.78
N ILE A 35 -20.27 -3.41 -8.30
CA ILE A 35 -21.33 -4.33 -7.85
C ILE A 35 -20.66 -5.59 -7.29
N VAL A 36 -20.72 -5.77 -5.98
CA VAL A 36 -20.27 -6.98 -5.29
C VAL A 36 -21.44 -7.94 -5.21
N ILE A 37 -21.24 -9.18 -5.64
CA ILE A 37 -22.27 -10.21 -5.76
C ILE A 37 -21.85 -11.38 -4.87
N GLY A 38 -22.65 -11.64 -3.84
CA GLY A 38 -22.35 -12.69 -2.88
C GLY A 38 -23.19 -12.59 -1.60
N ASP A 39 -24.02 -13.59 -1.33
CA ASP A 39 -24.79 -13.70 -0.09
C ASP A 39 -23.88 -13.80 1.14
N GLU A 40 -22.70 -14.40 1.02
CA GLU A 40 -21.68 -14.49 2.07
C GLU A 40 -21.13 -13.14 2.50
N ILE A 41 -21.11 -12.15 1.59
CA ILE A 41 -20.72 -10.77 1.91
C ILE A 41 -21.84 -10.09 2.69
N LEU A 42 -23.10 -10.26 2.26
CA LEU A 42 -24.27 -9.72 2.96
C LEU A 42 -24.46 -10.32 4.35
N LYS A 43 -24.08 -11.59 4.55
CA LYS A 43 -24.08 -12.28 5.84
C LYS A 43 -22.82 -11.99 6.69
N ALA A 44 -21.88 -11.19 6.18
CA ALA A 44 -20.59 -10.93 6.81
C ALA A 44 -19.77 -12.20 7.16
N GLN A 45 -19.99 -13.30 6.43
CA GLN A 45 -19.20 -14.53 6.56
C GLN A 45 -17.82 -14.35 5.95
N VAL A 46 -17.73 -13.53 4.91
CA VAL A 46 -16.49 -13.16 4.24
C VAL A 46 -16.40 -11.64 4.22
N LYS A 47 -15.24 -11.10 4.62
CA LYS A 47 -14.95 -9.68 4.47
C LYS A 47 -14.61 -9.40 3.00
N ASP A 48 -15.34 -8.48 2.38
CA ASP A 48 -15.03 -8.04 1.02
C ASP A 48 -13.72 -7.24 0.98
N ASN A 49 -12.71 -7.83 0.35
CA ASN A 49 -11.42 -7.19 0.07
C ASN A 49 -11.31 -6.70 -1.38
N ASN A 50 -12.16 -7.19 -2.29
CA ASN A 50 -12.09 -6.89 -3.72
C ASN A 50 -12.53 -5.45 -3.97
N CYS A 51 -13.63 -5.00 -3.34
CA CYS A 51 -14.06 -3.61 -3.45
C CYS A 51 -13.00 -2.66 -2.89
N PHE A 52 -12.42 -2.97 -1.73
CA PHE A 52 -11.36 -2.16 -1.14
C PHE A 52 -10.16 -2.02 -2.09
N TYR A 53 -9.70 -3.15 -2.65
CA TYR A 53 -8.62 -3.17 -3.64
C TYR A 53 -8.97 -2.35 -4.89
N ALA A 54 -10.16 -2.57 -5.44
CA ALA A 54 -10.63 -1.91 -6.65
C ALA A 54 -10.75 -0.40 -6.48
N CYS A 55 -11.37 0.06 -5.40
CA CYS A 55 -11.50 1.49 -5.09
C CYS A 55 -10.13 2.17 -5.00
N LYS A 56 -9.18 1.56 -4.28
CA LYS A 56 -7.83 2.11 -4.14
C LYS A 56 -7.11 2.18 -5.49
N LEU A 57 -7.20 1.12 -6.29
CA LEU A 57 -6.52 1.09 -7.57
C LEU A 57 -7.15 2.06 -8.58
N LEU A 58 -8.47 2.12 -8.66
CA LEU A 58 -9.19 3.06 -9.52
C LEU A 58 -8.88 4.52 -9.15
N TRP A 59 -8.87 4.83 -7.86
CA TRP A 59 -8.48 6.15 -7.37
C TRP A 59 -7.08 6.55 -7.82
N ASN A 60 -6.11 5.64 -7.66
CA ASN A 60 -4.73 5.87 -8.10
C ASN A 60 -4.60 6.02 -9.62
N ASN A 61 -5.59 5.56 -10.39
CA ASN A 61 -5.65 5.71 -11.85
C ASN A 61 -6.65 6.82 -12.28
N GLY A 62 -6.99 7.75 -11.39
CA GLY A 62 -7.84 8.90 -11.72
C GLY A 62 -9.29 8.54 -12.04
N VAL A 63 -9.81 7.42 -11.49
CA VAL A 63 -11.20 7.00 -11.71
C VAL A 63 -11.98 7.19 -10.42
N LYS A 64 -13.03 8.01 -10.46
CA LYS A 64 -13.87 8.30 -9.29
C LYS A 64 -14.93 7.23 -9.11
N VAL A 65 -14.76 6.37 -8.11
CA VAL A 65 -15.81 5.43 -7.69
C VAL A 65 -16.92 6.22 -6.99
N GLN A 66 -18.12 6.21 -7.57
CA GLN A 66 -19.26 7.00 -7.07
C GLN A 66 -20.28 6.18 -6.29
N LYS A 67 -20.36 4.87 -6.53
CA LYS A 67 -21.24 3.97 -5.77
C LYS A 67 -20.69 2.55 -5.78
N VAL A 68 -20.78 1.92 -4.60
CA VAL A 68 -20.64 0.47 -4.44
C VAL A 68 -22.02 -0.07 -4.06
N SER A 69 -22.43 -1.19 -4.65
CA SER A 69 -23.62 -1.94 -4.24
C SER A 69 -23.23 -3.38 -3.95
N ILE A 70 -23.74 -3.94 -2.86
CA ILE A 70 -23.61 -5.36 -2.54
C ILE A 70 -24.99 -5.99 -2.76
N VAL A 71 -25.07 -7.05 -3.57
CA VAL A 71 -26.33 -7.69 -3.95
C VAL A 71 -26.26 -9.20 -3.73
N ARG A 72 -27.43 -9.82 -3.58
CA ARG A 72 -27.58 -11.26 -3.43
C ARG A 72 -27.18 -12.01 -4.69
N ASP A 73 -26.90 -13.30 -4.56
CA ASP A 73 -26.75 -14.26 -5.67
C ASP A 73 -28.11 -14.58 -6.32
N ASN A 74 -28.77 -13.53 -6.80
CA ASN A 74 -30.09 -13.61 -7.40
C ASN A 74 -30.09 -12.92 -8.76
N LEU A 75 -30.54 -13.67 -9.76
CA LEU A 75 -30.60 -13.24 -11.16
C LEU A 75 -31.22 -11.85 -11.35
N MET A 76 -32.37 -11.61 -10.73
CA MET A 76 -33.12 -10.37 -10.91
C MET A 76 -32.49 -9.19 -10.15
N ASP A 77 -31.92 -9.44 -8.97
CA ASP A 77 -31.28 -8.40 -8.18
C ASP A 77 -30.02 -7.89 -8.88
N ILE A 78 -29.16 -8.81 -9.37
CA ILE A 78 -27.97 -8.48 -10.14
C ILE A 78 -28.36 -7.74 -11.42
N SER A 79 -29.33 -8.26 -12.19
CA SER A 79 -29.73 -7.68 -13.47
C SER A 79 -30.24 -6.24 -13.32
N ARG A 80 -31.09 -5.99 -12.33
CA ARG A 80 -31.62 -4.64 -12.05
C ARG A 80 -30.52 -3.67 -11.63
N GLU A 81 -29.57 -4.09 -10.79
CA GLU A 81 -28.50 -3.19 -10.35
C GLU A 81 -27.51 -2.89 -11.49
N VAL A 82 -27.19 -3.88 -12.33
CA VAL A 82 -26.41 -3.70 -13.56
C VAL A 82 -27.08 -2.68 -14.48
N GLN A 83 -28.40 -2.80 -14.73
CA GLN A 83 -29.14 -1.84 -15.56
C GLN A 83 -29.11 -0.41 -15.01
N LYS A 84 -29.14 -0.23 -13.69
CA LYS A 84 -29.02 1.09 -13.07
C LYS A 84 -27.60 1.64 -13.24
N PHE A 85 -26.58 0.82 -13.00
CA PHE A 85 -25.18 1.25 -12.99
C PHE A 85 -24.67 1.56 -14.39
N THR A 86 -24.97 0.71 -15.38
CA THR A 86 -24.50 0.89 -16.78
C THR A 86 -24.95 2.21 -17.39
N ARG A 87 -26.12 2.73 -16.98
CA ARG A 87 -26.67 4.01 -17.43
C ARG A 87 -26.06 5.23 -16.74
N LYS A 88 -25.51 5.05 -15.54
CA LYS A 88 -25.08 6.16 -14.67
C LYS A 88 -23.57 6.38 -14.66
N TYR A 89 -22.77 5.34 -14.81
CA TYR A 89 -21.31 5.41 -14.67
C TYR A 89 -20.60 5.10 -15.98
N ASN A 90 -19.41 5.66 -16.18
CA ASN A 90 -18.60 5.37 -17.36
C ASN A 90 -18.13 3.90 -17.37
N TYR A 91 -17.81 3.36 -16.20
CA TYR A 91 -17.39 1.96 -16.02
C TYR A 91 -18.19 1.29 -14.90
N VAL A 92 -18.55 0.03 -15.10
CA VAL A 92 -19.18 -0.82 -14.09
C VAL A 92 -18.31 -2.04 -13.89
N PHE A 93 -17.94 -2.32 -12.65
CA PHE A 93 -17.12 -3.47 -12.30
C PHE A 93 -17.94 -4.40 -11.41
N THR A 94 -17.99 -5.69 -11.73
CA THR A 94 -18.62 -6.68 -10.86
C THR A 94 -17.57 -7.58 -10.22
N SER A 95 -17.86 -8.12 -9.04
CA SER A 95 -17.05 -9.18 -8.41
C SER A 95 -17.98 -10.23 -7.82
N GLY A 96 -17.82 -11.49 -8.25
CA GLY A 96 -18.57 -12.63 -7.72
C GLY A 96 -19.61 -13.22 -8.70
N GLY A 97 -20.12 -14.40 -8.35
CA GLY A 97 -21.21 -15.09 -9.04
C GLY A 97 -20.91 -15.62 -10.46
N ILE A 98 -19.65 -15.91 -10.79
CA ILE A 98 -19.25 -16.45 -12.12
C ILE A 98 -18.62 -17.84 -12.09
N GLY A 99 -18.65 -18.52 -10.93
CA GLY A 99 -18.16 -19.88 -10.77
C GLY A 99 -19.10 -20.95 -11.35
N PRO A 100 -18.85 -22.23 -11.01
CA PRO A 100 -19.60 -23.36 -11.56
C PRO A 100 -20.87 -23.71 -10.76
N THR A 101 -21.13 -23.10 -9.60
CA THR A 101 -22.23 -23.52 -8.72
C THR A 101 -23.57 -22.93 -9.18
N HIS A 102 -24.67 -23.40 -8.60
CA HIS A 102 -26.02 -23.07 -9.06
C HIS A 102 -26.41 -21.61 -8.80
N ASP A 103 -25.87 -21.03 -7.74
CA ASP A 103 -25.98 -19.65 -7.29
C ASP A 103 -25.09 -18.67 -8.08
N ASP A 104 -24.06 -19.14 -8.81
CA ASP A 104 -23.25 -18.31 -9.70
C ASP A 104 -24.04 -17.87 -10.96
N VAL A 105 -24.84 -16.81 -10.86
CA VAL A 105 -25.78 -16.38 -11.93
C VAL A 105 -25.44 -15.02 -12.56
N THR A 106 -24.21 -14.52 -12.38
CA THR A 106 -23.81 -13.19 -12.84
C THR A 106 -23.85 -13.07 -14.37
N TYR A 107 -23.41 -14.07 -15.13
CA TYR A 107 -23.46 -14.01 -16.60
C TYR A 107 -24.90 -14.02 -17.12
N GLU A 108 -25.76 -14.86 -16.55
CA GLU A 108 -27.19 -14.93 -16.82
C GLU A 108 -27.85 -13.57 -16.54
N ALA A 109 -27.53 -12.95 -15.40
CA ALA A 109 -28.09 -11.67 -14.99
C ALA A 109 -27.66 -10.53 -15.91
N ILE A 110 -26.42 -10.54 -16.38
CA ILE A 110 -25.90 -9.56 -17.33
C ILE A 110 -26.53 -9.76 -18.71
N ALA A 111 -26.69 -10.99 -19.17
CA ALA A 111 -27.43 -11.27 -20.41
C ALA A 111 -28.86 -10.72 -20.31
N LEU A 112 -29.55 -10.98 -19.19
CA LEU A 112 -30.88 -10.43 -18.93
C LEU A 112 -30.89 -8.90 -18.90
N ALA A 113 -29.88 -8.27 -18.26
CA ALA A 113 -29.78 -6.82 -18.13
C ALA A 113 -29.71 -6.10 -19.49
N PHE A 114 -29.04 -6.72 -20.47
CA PHE A 114 -28.85 -6.20 -21.82
C PHE A 114 -29.79 -6.81 -22.87
N SER A 115 -30.80 -7.59 -22.44
CA SER A 115 -31.70 -8.32 -23.35
C SER A 115 -30.93 -9.15 -24.38
N ASP A 116 -29.90 -9.85 -23.91
CA ASP A 116 -29.02 -10.73 -24.66
C ASP A 116 -29.25 -12.19 -24.22
N LYS A 117 -28.64 -13.14 -24.95
CA LYS A 117 -28.65 -14.56 -24.63
C LYS A 117 -27.26 -15.04 -24.24
N LEU A 118 -27.19 -16.06 -23.41
CA LEU A 118 -25.94 -16.77 -23.21
C LEU A 118 -25.58 -17.58 -24.45
N HIS A 119 -24.29 -17.67 -24.71
CA HIS A 119 -23.73 -18.54 -25.73
C HIS A 119 -22.47 -19.22 -25.19
N TYR A 120 -22.18 -20.37 -25.77
CA TYR A 120 -20.92 -21.05 -25.60
C TYR A 120 -19.78 -20.22 -26.21
N HIS A 121 -18.74 -19.92 -25.43
CA HIS A 121 -17.54 -19.27 -25.94
C HIS A 121 -16.36 -20.27 -26.07
N PRO A 122 -15.94 -20.63 -27.30
CA PRO A 122 -14.92 -21.66 -27.53
C PRO A 122 -13.61 -21.44 -26.77
N THR A 123 -13.11 -20.20 -26.75
CA THR A 123 -11.85 -19.87 -26.05
C THR A 123 -11.95 -20.07 -24.54
N LEU A 124 -13.07 -19.71 -23.91
CA LEU A 124 -13.25 -19.94 -22.47
C LEU A 124 -13.37 -21.43 -22.17
N MET A 125 -14.04 -22.18 -23.05
CA MET A 125 -14.12 -23.63 -22.94
C MET A 125 -12.74 -24.28 -22.91
N ASP A 126 -11.86 -23.90 -23.84
CA ASP A 126 -10.49 -24.42 -23.89
C ASP A 126 -9.67 -23.99 -22.67
N ILE A 127 -9.84 -22.76 -22.20
CA ILE A 127 -9.20 -22.28 -20.96
C ILE A 127 -9.68 -23.13 -19.78
N ILE A 128 -10.98 -23.35 -19.63
CA ILE A 128 -11.55 -24.11 -18.50
C ILE A 128 -11.08 -25.56 -18.53
N LYS A 129 -11.08 -26.20 -19.70
CA LYS A 129 -10.56 -27.56 -19.88
C LYS A 129 -9.12 -27.68 -19.42
N ASN A 130 -8.25 -26.78 -19.88
CA ASN A 130 -6.82 -26.86 -19.63
C ASN A 130 -6.45 -26.38 -18.22
N TYR A 131 -7.07 -25.31 -17.74
CA TYR A 131 -6.72 -24.68 -16.47
C TYR A 131 -7.24 -25.46 -15.27
N PHE A 132 -8.44 -26.04 -15.37
CA PHE A 132 -9.06 -26.83 -14.29
C PHE A 132 -8.92 -28.35 -14.48
N ASP A 133 -8.07 -28.79 -15.43
CA ASP A 133 -7.85 -30.21 -15.80
C ASP A 133 -9.17 -31.01 -15.97
N VAL A 134 -10.15 -30.40 -16.65
CA VAL A 134 -11.49 -30.98 -16.79
C VAL A 134 -11.50 -32.02 -17.91
N LYS A 135 -11.55 -33.30 -17.52
CA LYS A 135 -11.52 -34.45 -18.43
C LYS A 135 -12.90 -34.96 -18.85
N THR A 136 -13.96 -34.59 -18.11
CA THR A 136 -15.32 -35.08 -18.34
C THR A 136 -16.15 -34.10 -19.19
N PRO A 137 -16.83 -34.56 -20.26
CA PRO A 137 -17.62 -33.69 -21.14
C PRO A 137 -18.78 -32.91 -20.47
N ASN A 138 -19.30 -33.41 -19.34
CA ASN A 138 -20.47 -32.83 -18.65
C ASN A 138 -20.10 -32.16 -17.31
N SER A 139 -18.87 -31.68 -17.17
CA SER A 139 -18.44 -31.01 -15.94
C SER A 139 -19.21 -29.72 -15.68
N PRO A 140 -19.64 -29.45 -14.43
CA PRO A 140 -20.22 -28.15 -14.03
C PRO A 140 -19.31 -26.96 -14.34
N ALA A 141 -17.99 -27.17 -14.40
CA ALA A 141 -17.01 -26.13 -14.74
C ALA A 141 -17.30 -25.45 -16.09
N PHE A 142 -17.92 -26.16 -17.03
CA PHE A 142 -18.26 -25.62 -18.34
C PHE A 142 -19.35 -24.56 -18.31
N LYS A 143 -20.10 -24.42 -17.21
CA LYS A 143 -21.00 -23.29 -16.99
C LYS A 143 -20.28 -21.94 -17.16
N MET A 144 -19.06 -21.83 -16.66
CA MET A 144 -18.24 -20.61 -16.74
C MET A 144 -17.86 -20.19 -18.18
N ALA A 145 -18.06 -21.07 -19.17
CA ALA A 145 -17.83 -20.79 -20.58
C ALA A 145 -19.06 -20.20 -21.30
N TYR A 146 -20.22 -20.18 -20.65
CA TYR A 146 -21.45 -19.60 -21.19
C TYR A 146 -21.57 -18.14 -20.77
N ILE A 147 -21.35 -17.23 -21.72
CA ILE A 147 -21.33 -15.79 -21.47
C ILE A 147 -22.32 -15.07 -22.40
N PRO A 148 -22.74 -13.81 -22.10
CA PRO A 148 -23.63 -13.06 -22.99
C PRO A 148 -23.05 -12.95 -24.40
N SER A 149 -23.87 -13.14 -25.43
CA SER A 149 -23.43 -13.29 -26.83
C SER A 149 -22.65 -12.12 -27.41
N LYS A 150 -22.88 -10.90 -26.89
CA LYS A 150 -22.16 -9.70 -27.32
C LYS A 150 -20.96 -9.36 -26.43
N SER A 151 -20.60 -10.23 -25.49
CA SER A 151 -19.45 -10.02 -24.62
C SER A 151 -18.13 -10.17 -25.36
N VAL A 152 -17.10 -9.50 -24.87
CA VAL A 152 -15.73 -9.61 -25.34
C VAL A 152 -14.82 -10.13 -24.23
N LEU A 153 -13.85 -10.98 -24.59
CA LEU A 153 -12.81 -11.41 -23.67
C LEU A 153 -11.65 -10.42 -23.69
N LYS A 154 -11.28 -9.92 -22.51
CA LYS A 154 -10.12 -9.05 -22.32
C LYS A 154 -9.03 -9.79 -21.56
N PHE A 155 -7.90 -10.00 -22.23
CA PHE A 155 -6.75 -10.68 -21.64
C PHE A 155 -5.75 -9.66 -21.13
N GLY A 156 -5.55 -9.64 -19.81
CA GLY A 156 -4.49 -8.84 -19.19
C GLY A 156 -3.10 -9.43 -19.41
N ILE A 157 -2.07 -8.65 -19.10
CA ILE A 157 -0.67 -9.09 -19.07
C ILE A 157 -0.20 -9.14 -17.62
N ASN A 158 0.40 -10.25 -17.20
CA ASN A 158 1.11 -10.36 -15.94
C ASN A 158 2.41 -9.54 -16.04
N GLN A 159 2.60 -8.60 -15.10
CA GLN A 159 3.73 -7.67 -15.14
C GLN A 159 5.05 -8.31 -14.73
N ASP A 160 5.01 -9.31 -13.86
CA ASP A 160 6.22 -9.95 -13.35
C ASP A 160 6.81 -10.90 -14.40
N THR A 161 5.97 -11.47 -15.26
CA THR A 161 6.37 -12.47 -16.26
C THR A 161 6.27 -11.99 -17.71
N GLY A 162 5.57 -10.88 -17.97
CA GLY A 162 5.25 -10.39 -19.32
C GLY A 162 4.28 -11.28 -20.10
N GLN A 163 3.72 -12.32 -19.48
CA GLN A 163 2.84 -13.29 -20.14
C GLN A 163 1.38 -12.88 -20.03
N THR A 164 0.60 -13.27 -21.04
CA THR A 164 -0.87 -13.13 -21.02
C THR A 164 -1.46 -13.89 -19.84
N LEU A 165 -2.39 -13.26 -19.13
CA LEU A 165 -3.10 -13.91 -18.02
C LEU A 165 -3.89 -15.12 -18.53
N PRO A 166 -3.93 -16.22 -17.76
CA PRO A 166 -4.56 -17.46 -18.18
C PRO A 166 -6.09 -17.35 -18.27
N TYR A 167 -6.70 -16.45 -17.51
CA TYR A 167 -8.15 -16.24 -17.47
C TYR A 167 -8.48 -14.78 -17.85
N PRO A 168 -9.41 -14.53 -18.78
CA PRO A 168 -9.76 -13.18 -19.23
C PRO A 168 -10.81 -12.53 -18.32
N CYS A 169 -10.85 -11.19 -18.34
CA CYS A 169 -12.03 -10.46 -17.92
C CYS A 169 -13.08 -10.52 -19.04
N VAL A 170 -14.32 -10.89 -18.71
CA VAL A 170 -15.43 -10.80 -19.66
C VAL A 170 -16.03 -9.41 -19.55
N ALA A 171 -16.20 -8.72 -20.68
CA ALA A 171 -16.78 -7.38 -20.72
C ALA A 171 -18.00 -7.33 -21.65
N MET A 172 -19.07 -6.68 -21.19
CA MET A 172 -20.29 -6.43 -21.93
C MET A 172 -20.59 -4.93 -21.88
N GLN A 173 -20.43 -4.23 -23.01
CA GLN A 173 -20.48 -2.77 -23.05
C GLN A 173 -19.49 -2.15 -22.04
N ASN A 174 -19.97 -1.33 -21.10
CA ASN A 174 -19.16 -0.74 -20.02
C ASN A 174 -19.11 -1.58 -18.73
N VAL A 175 -19.65 -2.80 -18.74
CA VAL A 175 -19.64 -3.72 -17.60
C VAL A 175 -18.49 -4.70 -17.73
N HIS A 176 -17.60 -4.71 -16.74
CA HIS A 176 -16.43 -5.58 -16.64
C HIS A 176 -16.63 -6.57 -15.50
N ILE A 177 -16.56 -7.86 -15.82
CA ILE A 177 -17.03 -8.94 -14.97
C ILE A 177 -15.83 -9.68 -14.40
N PHE A 178 -15.77 -9.81 -13.07
CA PHE A 178 -14.67 -10.47 -12.39
C PHE A 178 -15.13 -11.56 -11.41
N PRO A 179 -14.27 -12.56 -11.15
CA PRO A 179 -14.51 -13.55 -10.10
C PRO A 179 -14.57 -12.92 -8.71
N GLY A 180 -15.20 -13.65 -7.78
CA GLY A 180 -15.21 -13.29 -6.35
C GLY A 180 -13.90 -13.63 -5.64
N SER A 181 -13.12 -14.59 -6.16
CA SER A 181 -11.82 -14.95 -5.58
C SER A 181 -10.80 -13.80 -5.70
N PRO A 182 -10.26 -13.29 -4.58
CA PRO A 182 -9.33 -12.15 -4.59
C PRO A 182 -8.09 -12.38 -5.45
N THR A 183 -7.52 -13.58 -5.42
CA THR A 183 -6.34 -13.93 -6.23
C THR A 183 -6.56 -13.70 -7.72
N PHE A 184 -7.73 -14.10 -8.25
CA PHE A 184 -8.05 -13.91 -9.66
C PHE A 184 -8.53 -12.49 -9.96
N PHE A 185 -9.28 -11.89 -9.02
CA PHE A 185 -9.77 -10.53 -9.13
C PHE A 185 -8.62 -9.54 -9.24
N GLU A 186 -7.71 -9.51 -8.25
CA GLU A 186 -6.64 -8.51 -8.16
C GLU A 186 -5.71 -8.55 -9.39
N LEU A 187 -5.33 -9.76 -9.82
CA LEU A 187 -4.47 -9.94 -11.00
C LEU A 187 -5.11 -9.39 -12.27
N SER A 188 -6.35 -9.78 -12.54
CA SER A 188 -7.08 -9.41 -13.76
C SER A 188 -7.47 -7.94 -13.74
N PHE A 189 -7.94 -7.45 -12.59
CA PHE A 189 -8.39 -6.07 -12.41
C PHE A 189 -7.22 -5.08 -12.57
N ARG A 190 -6.05 -5.42 -12.01
CA ARG A 190 -4.83 -4.62 -12.16
C ARG A 190 -4.39 -4.50 -13.60
N ALA A 191 -4.41 -5.61 -14.35
CA ALA A 191 -4.04 -5.59 -15.74
C ALA A 191 -5.02 -4.75 -16.57
N LEU A 192 -6.33 -4.88 -16.32
CA LEU A 192 -7.36 -4.09 -16.99
C LEU A 192 -7.19 -2.59 -16.71
N CYS A 193 -7.01 -2.18 -15.45
CA CYS A 193 -6.88 -0.77 -15.09
C CYS A 193 -5.70 -0.12 -15.81
N LYS A 194 -4.57 -0.81 -15.93
CA LYS A 194 -3.40 -0.30 -16.66
C LYS A 194 -3.69 -0.09 -18.14
N GLU A 195 -4.45 -0.98 -18.76
CA GLU A 195 -4.83 -0.82 -20.18
C GLU A 195 -5.84 0.31 -20.38
N LEU A 196 -6.84 0.42 -19.49
CA LEU A 196 -7.92 1.39 -19.64
C LEU A 196 -7.54 2.81 -19.21
N PHE A 197 -6.61 2.94 -18.26
CA PHE A 197 -6.38 4.20 -17.53
C PHE A 197 -4.90 4.61 -17.51
N ALA A 198 -4.05 4.06 -18.39
CA ALA A 198 -2.63 4.40 -18.47
C ALA A 198 -2.37 5.92 -18.57
N ASP A 199 -3.21 6.62 -19.33
CA ASP A 199 -3.06 8.04 -19.63
C ASP A 199 -3.81 8.95 -18.64
N ASN A 200 -4.53 8.37 -17.67
CA ASN A 200 -5.26 9.16 -16.70
C ASN A 200 -4.32 9.77 -15.66
N LYS A 201 -4.61 11.01 -15.26
CA LYS A 201 -3.93 11.63 -14.11
C LYS A 201 -4.50 11.07 -12.82
N SER A 202 -3.64 10.68 -11.89
CA SER A 202 -4.06 10.32 -10.53
C SER A 202 -4.63 11.53 -9.79
N PHE A 203 -5.54 11.30 -8.84
CA PHE A 203 -5.91 12.35 -7.89
C PHE A 203 -4.72 12.67 -6.99
N ALA A 204 -4.47 13.95 -6.76
CA ALA A 204 -3.50 14.37 -5.78
C ALA A 204 -4.16 14.39 -4.39
N ALA A 205 -3.38 14.03 -3.37
CA ALA A 205 -3.83 13.99 -1.98
C ALA A 205 -2.72 14.49 -1.07
N THR A 206 -3.09 15.23 -0.03
CA THR A 206 -2.19 15.57 1.07
C THR A 206 -2.91 15.30 2.39
N GLU A 207 -2.11 15.06 3.42
CA GLU A 207 -2.60 14.79 4.77
C GLU A 207 -2.06 15.84 5.72
N ILE A 208 -2.89 16.24 6.68
CA ILE A 208 -2.54 17.14 7.77
C ILE A 208 -2.90 16.42 9.07
N TYR A 209 -1.95 16.37 9.99
CA TYR A 209 -2.12 15.71 11.28
C TYR A 209 -2.35 16.76 12.35
N VAL A 210 -3.39 16.58 13.15
CA VAL A 210 -3.85 17.58 14.12
C VAL A 210 -3.96 16.94 15.50
N ASN A 211 -3.28 17.52 16.48
CA ASN A 211 -3.38 17.15 17.90
C ASN A 211 -4.54 17.85 18.62
N ALA A 212 -5.68 17.93 17.95
CA ALA A 212 -6.94 18.44 18.49
C ALA A 212 -8.05 17.47 18.10
N ARG A 213 -9.14 17.47 18.87
CA ARG A 213 -10.32 16.69 18.47
C ARG A 213 -11.02 17.39 17.32
N GLU A 214 -11.72 16.62 16.50
CA GLU A 214 -12.41 17.10 15.30
C GLU A 214 -13.36 18.27 15.56
N GLU A 215 -14.05 18.26 16.70
CA GLU A 215 -15.01 19.31 17.05
C GLU A 215 -14.36 20.70 17.17
N ALA A 216 -13.05 20.76 17.40
CA ALA A 216 -12.31 22.01 17.55
C ALA A 216 -11.97 22.70 16.22
N PHE A 217 -12.14 22.02 15.08
CA PHE A 217 -11.78 22.57 13.76
C PHE A 217 -12.79 22.21 12.65
N ALA A 218 -13.95 21.64 13.00
CA ALA A 218 -14.99 21.26 12.04
C ALA A 218 -15.59 22.46 11.27
N ASP A 219 -15.65 23.63 11.91
CA ASP A 219 -16.05 24.89 11.29
C ASP A 219 -15.02 25.35 10.24
N ILE A 220 -13.73 25.17 10.51
CA ILE A 220 -12.64 25.44 9.57
C ILE A 220 -12.76 24.52 8.34
N LEU A 221 -13.02 23.21 8.54
CA LEU A 221 -13.25 22.29 7.42
C LEU A 221 -14.45 22.71 6.58
N SER A 222 -15.55 23.11 7.22
CA SER A 222 -16.75 23.59 6.53
C SER A 222 -16.48 24.86 5.72
N TYR A 223 -15.68 25.77 6.27
CA TYR A 223 -15.24 26.97 5.57
C TYR A 223 -14.39 26.59 4.34
N VAL A 224 -13.35 25.75 4.49
CA VAL A 224 -12.48 25.36 3.38
C VAL A 224 -13.26 24.63 2.29
N ALA A 225 -14.19 23.75 2.65
CA ALA A 225 -15.05 23.06 1.67
C ALA A 225 -15.89 24.03 0.83
N ARG A 226 -16.35 25.14 1.43
CA ARG A 226 -17.11 26.18 0.72
C ARG A 226 -16.23 27.01 -0.21
N GLU A 227 -15.04 27.40 0.24
CA GLU A 227 -14.11 28.22 -0.56
C GLU A 227 -13.40 27.40 -1.66
N CYS A 228 -13.27 26.08 -1.47
CA CYS A 228 -12.61 25.15 -2.39
C CYS A 228 -13.57 24.03 -2.81
N PRO A 229 -14.60 24.30 -3.65
CA PRO A 229 -15.63 23.32 -4.01
C PRO A 229 -15.10 22.12 -4.82
N ASN A 230 -13.91 22.26 -5.42
CA ASN A 230 -13.25 21.19 -6.19
C ASN A 230 -12.32 20.31 -5.33
N VAL A 231 -12.37 20.48 -4.01
CA VAL A 231 -11.57 19.73 -3.04
C VAL A 231 -12.49 18.85 -2.22
N SER A 232 -12.10 17.58 -2.05
CA SER A 232 -12.69 16.67 -1.09
C SER A 232 -11.90 16.75 0.21
N LEU A 233 -12.58 17.11 1.30
CA LEU A 233 -12.01 17.12 2.64
C LEU A 233 -12.51 15.89 3.40
N GLY A 234 -11.57 15.15 3.97
CA GLY A 234 -11.84 14.08 4.92
C GLY A 234 -11.28 14.44 6.29
N SER A 235 -11.95 14.00 7.34
CA SER A 235 -11.48 14.12 8.72
C SER A 235 -11.70 12.79 9.42
N TYR A 236 -10.64 12.28 10.01
CA TYR A 236 -10.58 10.95 10.60
C TYR A 236 -10.03 11.05 12.02
N PRO A 237 -10.90 11.00 13.04
CA PRO A 237 -10.49 10.85 14.43
C PRO A 237 -9.76 9.52 14.62
N GLU A 238 -8.55 9.55 15.16
CA GLU A 238 -7.71 8.38 15.34
C GLU A 238 -7.15 8.33 16.76
N ARG A 239 -7.17 7.15 17.39
CA ARG A 239 -6.47 6.92 18.65
C ARG A 239 -4.98 6.75 18.38
N HIS A 240 -4.30 7.86 18.08
CA HIS A 240 -2.90 7.87 17.73
C HIS A 240 -2.05 8.54 18.82
N ARG A 241 -0.76 8.18 18.90
CA ARG A 241 0.15 8.71 19.94
C ARG A 241 0.48 10.19 19.74
N TYR A 242 0.68 10.61 18.49
CA TYR A 242 1.22 11.93 18.16
C TYR A 242 0.13 12.94 17.77
N TYR A 243 -1.03 12.49 17.30
CA TYR A 243 -2.13 13.33 16.83
C TYR A 243 -3.47 12.70 17.23
N LYS A 244 -4.55 13.47 17.12
CA LYS A 244 -5.91 13.04 17.48
C LYS A 244 -6.82 12.93 16.27
N ALA A 245 -6.51 13.65 15.20
CA ALA A 245 -7.22 13.59 13.94
C ALA A 245 -6.27 13.70 12.75
N ARG A 246 -6.64 13.03 11.66
CA ARG A 246 -6.00 13.14 10.35
C ARG A 246 -6.99 13.78 9.39
N VAL A 247 -6.59 14.90 8.81
CA VAL A 247 -7.34 15.60 7.77
C VAL A 247 -6.75 15.23 6.42
N THR A 248 -7.59 14.79 5.48
CA THR A 248 -7.20 14.55 4.10
C THR A 248 -7.73 15.66 3.22
N ILE A 249 -6.92 16.11 2.28
CA ILE A 249 -7.28 17.11 1.28
C ILE A 249 -6.95 16.50 -0.07
N GLU A 250 -7.99 16.29 -0.87
CA GLU A 250 -7.89 15.56 -2.14
C GLU A 250 -8.47 16.42 -3.26
N SER A 251 -7.79 16.46 -4.40
CA SER A 251 -8.29 17.17 -5.57
C SER A 251 -7.62 16.68 -6.85
N GLU A 252 -8.29 16.97 -7.96
CA GLU A 252 -7.84 16.75 -9.33
C GLU A 252 -6.67 17.66 -9.73
N ASN A 253 -6.49 18.78 -9.01
CA ASN A 253 -5.47 19.78 -9.25
C ASN A 253 -4.69 20.07 -7.96
N GLU A 254 -3.37 19.93 -8.02
CA GLU A 254 -2.45 20.20 -6.92
C GLU A 254 -2.57 21.64 -6.39
N LYS A 255 -2.82 22.62 -7.26
CA LYS A 255 -2.99 24.03 -6.84
C LYS A 255 -4.20 24.22 -5.92
N ASN A 256 -5.28 23.47 -6.13
CA ASN A 256 -6.44 23.53 -5.25
C ASN A 256 -6.13 22.89 -3.89
N ILE A 257 -5.29 21.84 -3.87
CA ILE A 257 -4.82 21.21 -2.63
C ILE A 257 -3.98 22.18 -1.83
N GLU A 258 -3.01 22.84 -2.48
CA GLU A 258 -2.16 23.86 -1.85
C GLU A 258 -2.98 24.99 -1.26
N LEU A 259 -3.97 25.50 -2.01
CA LEU A 259 -4.88 26.54 -1.54
C LEU A 259 -5.71 26.07 -0.33
N ALA A 260 -6.35 24.90 -0.42
CA ALA A 260 -7.17 24.37 0.66
C ALA A 260 -6.34 24.08 1.92
N LYS A 261 -5.14 23.50 1.75
CA LYS A 261 -4.17 23.26 2.82
C LYS A 261 -3.78 24.58 3.49
N LYS A 262 -3.45 25.60 2.71
CA LYS A 262 -3.12 26.92 3.23
C LYS A 262 -4.29 27.51 4.02
N LEU A 263 -5.50 27.54 3.45
CA LEU A 263 -6.69 28.07 4.12
C LEU A 263 -7.00 27.37 5.45
N PHE A 264 -6.79 26.05 5.51
CA PHE A 264 -6.93 25.26 6.71
C PHE A 264 -5.85 25.60 7.75
N CYS A 265 -4.58 25.54 7.35
CA CYS A 265 -3.43 25.80 8.23
C CYS A 265 -3.41 27.23 8.77
N ASP A 266 -3.85 28.23 7.99
CA ASP A 266 -3.91 29.64 8.41
C ASP A 266 -4.98 29.90 9.50
N ARG A 267 -5.96 28.99 9.65
CA ARG A 267 -7.08 29.14 10.59
C ARG A 267 -6.96 28.27 11.82
N ILE A 268 -6.28 27.14 11.71
CA ILE A 268 -6.09 26.25 12.85
C ILE A 268 -4.93 26.75 13.72
N PRO A 269 -5.02 26.66 15.07
CA PRO A 269 -3.91 27.04 15.92
C PRO A 269 -2.64 26.26 15.56
N SER A 270 -1.55 26.96 15.23
CA SER A 270 -0.33 26.37 14.67
C SER A 270 0.31 25.31 15.59
N ASN A 271 0.16 25.45 16.90
CA ASN A 271 0.61 24.50 17.91
C ASN A 271 -0.16 23.16 17.90
N THR A 272 -1.26 23.06 17.17
CA THR A 272 -2.03 21.81 17.01
C THR A 272 -1.61 21.01 15.79
N ILE A 273 -0.94 21.62 14.81
CA ILE A 273 -0.45 20.92 13.62
C ILE A 273 0.76 20.07 14.03
N VAL A 274 0.72 18.79 13.65
CA VAL A 274 1.77 17.83 13.96
C VAL A 274 2.55 17.51 12.68
N PRO A 275 3.86 17.79 12.60
CA PRO A 275 4.69 17.29 11.51
C PRO A 275 4.79 15.77 11.64
N TYR A 276 4.09 15.05 10.77
CA TYR A 276 4.00 13.60 10.83
C TYR A 276 3.91 13.00 9.43
N ASP A 277 4.72 11.98 9.18
CA ASP A 277 4.68 11.16 7.97
C ASP A 277 4.36 9.72 8.37
N ARG A 278 3.30 9.15 7.78
CA ARG A 278 2.92 7.75 7.99
C ARG A 278 3.88 6.78 7.30
N THR A 279 4.48 7.24 6.22
CA THR A 279 5.29 6.44 5.30
C THR A 279 6.68 7.06 5.07
N PRO A 280 7.47 7.39 6.11
CA PRO A 280 8.81 7.95 5.95
C PRO A 280 9.76 7.00 5.21
N HIS A 281 9.50 5.69 5.28
CA HIS A 281 10.20 4.65 4.52
C HIS A 281 9.88 4.65 3.01
N VAL A 282 8.75 5.20 2.57
CA VAL A 282 8.38 5.28 1.16
C VAL A 282 9.10 6.47 0.52
N ALA A 283 9.72 6.22 -0.63
CA ALA A 283 10.58 7.20 -1.32
C ALA A 283 11.66 7.78 -0.39
N CYS A 284 12.18 6.96 0.54
CA CYS A 284 13.09 7.39 1.59
C CYS A 284 14.39 8.00 1.03
N ILE A 285 14.90 7.51 -0.10
CA ILE A 285 16.07 8.07 -0.79
C ILE A 285 15.83 9.54 -1.17
N ALA A 286 14.73 9.82 -1.87
CA ALA A 286 14.41 11.17 -2.31
C ALA A 286 14.16 12.12 -1.12
N LYS A 287 13.49 11.63 -0.07
CA LYS A 287 13.29 12.38 1.18
C LYS A 287 14.61 12.71 1.86
N TYR A 288 15.51 11.73 1.94
CA TYR A 288 16.84 11.91 2.54
C TYR A 288 17.71 12.88 1.72
N GLU A 289 17.74 12.76 0.39
CA GLU A 289 18.50 13.66 -0.48
C GLU A 289 18.00 15.10 -0.35
N SER A 290 16.67 15.31 -0.33
CA SER A 290 16.08 16.62 -0.06
C SER A 290 16.44 17.16 1.34
N PHE A 291 16.45 16.31 2.37
CA PHE A 291 16.91 16.70 3.70
C PHE A 291 18.38 17.17 3.70
N ILE A 292 19.25 16.43 3.01
CA ILE A 292 20.68 16.74 2.94
C ILE A 292 20.94 18.05 2.21
N GLU A 293 20.23 18.30 1.11
CA GLU A 293 20.35 19.54 0.34
C GLU A 293 19.97 20.78 1.14
N ASN A 294 19.01 20.65 2.07
CA ASN A 294 18.50 21.75 2.89
C ASN A 294 19.16 21.85 4.28
N SER A 295 20.16 21.03 4.57
CA SER A 295 20.76 20.94 5.90
C SER A 295 22.10 21.65 6.01
N GLU A 296 22.23 22.57 6.98
CA GLU A 296 23.47 23.33 7.23
C GLU A 296 24.66 22.44 7.63
N ARG A 297 24.42 21.32 8.32
CA ARG A 297 25.45 20.36 8.74
C ARG A 297 25.60 19.17 7.78
N ARG A 298 25.34 19.38 6.49
CA ARG A 298 25.40 18.37 5.41
C ARG A 298 26.59 17.39 5.51
N SER A 299 27.81 17.90 5.74
CA SER A 299 29.02 17.07 5.80
C SER A 299 28.98 16.01 6.91
N VAL A 300 28.35 16.30 8.05
CA VAL A 300 28.19 15.37 9.17
C VAL A 300 27.24 14.24 8.79
N TYR A 301 26.08 14.59 8.21
CA TYR A 301 25.10 13.60 7.77
C TYR A 301 25.63 12.70 6.65
N GLU A 302 26.31 13.28 5.65
CA GLU A 302 26.93 12.51 4.56
C GLU A 302 28.07 11.60 5.07
N GLY A 303 28.88 12.10 6.01
CA GLY A 303 29.93 11.30 6.66
C GLY A 303 29.37 10.09 7.39
N CYS A 304 28.30 10.26 8.16
CA CYS A 304 27.59 9.15 8.82
C CYS A 304 26.95 8.19 7.81
N PHE A 305 26.31 8.71 6.77
CA PHE A 305 25.70 7.90 5.72
C PHE A 305 26.71 6.98 5.02
N LYS A 306 27.93 7.49 4.76
CA LYS A 306 29.01 6.70 4.20
C LYS A 306 29.38 5.50 5.08
N LYS A 307 29.45 5.69 6.41
CA LYS A 307 29.67 4.57 7.35
C LYS A 307 28.59 3.50 7.20
N PHE A 308 27.32 3.89 7.05
CA PHE A 308 26.23 2.94 6.81
C PHE A 308 26.37 2.20 5.48
N VAL A 309 26.79 2.85 4.41
CA VAL A 309 27.05 2.20 3.11
C VAL A 309 28.08 1.08 3.26
N ASP A 310 29.11 1.28 4.09
CA ASP A 310 30.14 0.27 4.35
C ASP A 310 29.59 -0.90 5.17
N TYR A 311 28.82 -0.63 6.23
CA TYR A 311 28.20 -1.69 7.04
C TYR A 311 27.20 -2.53 6.23
N TYR A 312 26.35 -1.88 5.44
CA TYR A 312 25.27 -2.53 4.70
C TYR A 312 25.70 -3.16 3.37
N GLN A 313 27.00 -3.34 3.13
CA GLN A 313 27.48 -4.26 2.09
C GLN A 313 27.03 -5.70 2.36
N LYS A 314 26.96 -6.10 3.64
CA LYS A 314 26.53 -7.44 4.12
C LYS A 314 25.40 -7.32 5.16
N PRO A 315 24.16 -7.00 4.76
CA PRO A 315 23.06 -6.63 5.64
C PRO A 315 22.63 -7.78 6.58
N GLU A 316 22.87 -9.03 6.18
CA GLU A 316 22.65 -10.21 7.01
C GLU A 316 23.55 -10.25 8.25
N GLN A 317 24.67 -9.52 8.23
CA GLN A 317 25.62 -9.45 9.33
C GLN A 317 25.40 -8.23 10.25
N VAL A 318 24.46 -7.35 9.91
CA VAL A 318 24.23 -6.09 10.62
C VAL A 318 22.93 -6.15 11.41
N CYS A 319 23.01 -5.80 12.70
CA CYS A 319 21.88 -5.66 13.59
C CYS A 319 21.83 -4.26 14.20
N ILE A 320 20.64 -3.73 14.45
CA ILE A 320 20.42 -2.43 15.10
C ILE A 320 19.84 -2.65 16.50
N TYR A 321 20.39 -1.98 17.52
CA TYR A 321 19.75 -1.94 18.82
C TYR A 321 18.55 -0.98 18.83
N LEU A 322 17.36 -1.48 19.20
CA LEU A 322 16.11 -0.72 19.25
C LEU A 322 15.60 -0.54 20.67
N ASP A 323 15.42 0.72 21.05
CA ASP A 323 14.81 1.16 22.31
C ASP A 323 13.70 2.20 22.09
N GLY A 324 13.37 2.48 20.83
CA GLY A 324 12.37 3.46 20.41
C GLY A 324 12.79 4.93 20.53
N SER A 325 14.01 5.21 20.97
CA SER A 325 14.58 6.57 21.00
C SER A 325 14.69 7.23 19.62
N GLN A 326 14.94 8.54 19.60
CA GLN A 326 15.25 9.24 18.35
C GLN A 326 16.44 8.58 17.65
N GLU A 327 17.42 8.15 18.43
CA GLU A 327 18.67 7.62 17.93
C GLU A 327 18.50 6.25 17.29
N SER A 328 17.83 5.32 17.98
CA SER A 328 17.58 3.99 17.40
C SER A 328 16.64 4.04 16.19
N VAL A 329 15.65 4.94 16.20
CA VAL A 329 14.77 5.16 15.05
C VAL A 329 15.52 5.78 13.86
N ALA A 330 16.43 6.74 14.11
CA ALA A 330 17.28 7.32 13.06
C ALA A 330 18.19 6.27 12.42
N LEU A 331 18.76 5.35 13.20
CA LEU A 331 19.54 4.22 12.66
C LEU A 331 18.71 3.37 11.70
N VAL A 332 17.48 2.99 12.07
CA VAL A 332 16.59 2.19 11.22
C VAL A 332 16.25 2.91 9.93
N HIS A 333 15.97 4.21 10.02
CA HIS A 333 15.66 5.00 8.83
C HIS A 333 16.86 5.06 7.87
N LEU A 334 18.06 5.39 8.37
CA LEU A 334 19.28 5.45 7.55
C LEU A 334 19.63 4.08 6.95
N ALA A 335 19.49 3.01 7.73
CA ALA A 335 19.66 1.64 7.24
C ALA A 335 18.72 1.33 6.07
N ARG A 336 17.45 1.74 6.16
CA ARG A 336 16.48 1.58 5.07
C ARG A 336 16.88 2.41 3.84
N VAL A 337 17.29 3.67 4.01
CA VAL A 337 17.74 4.50 2.89
C VAL A 337 18.93 3.88 2.17
N VAL A 338 19.90 3.34 2.92
CA VAL A 338 21.09 2.68 2.34
C VAL A 338 20.72 1.36 1.67
N ASP A 339 19.85 0.55 2.28
CA ASP A 339 19.40 -0.71 1.68
C ASP A 339 18.69 -0.48 0.34
N ASP A 340 17.77 0.49 0.29
CA ASP A 340 17.04 0.86 -0.92
C ASP A 340 18.01 1.40 -2.00
N LYS A 341 19.03 2.19 -1.59
CA LYS A 341 20.04 2.77 -2.50
C LYS A 341 21.01 1.72 -3.08
N LEU A 342 21.47 0.76 -2.28
CA LEU A 342 22.41 -0.27 -2.71
C LEU A 342 21.75 -1.38 -3.54
N ARG A 343 20.48 -1.69 -3.28
CA ARG A 343 19.82 -2.89 -3.83
C ARG A 343 18.61 -2.59 -4.71
N LEU A 344 18.47 -1.34 -5.18
CA LEU A 344 17.40 -0.90 -6.09
C LEU A 344 16.00 -1.29 -5.57
N ASN A 345 15.65 -0.84 -4.36
CA ASN A 345 14.37 -1.14 -3.68
C ASN A 345 14.16 -2.62 -3.31
N SER A 346 15.20 -3.31 -2.84
CA SER A 346 15.03 -4.66 -2.28
C SER A 346 14.09 -4.65 -1.08
N ARG A 347 13.20 -5.66 -1.00
CA ARG A 347 12.38 -5.92 0.20
C ARG A 347 13.14 -6.74 1.25
N SER A 348 14.47 -6.61 1.29
CA SER A 348 15.30 -7.25 2.32
C SER A 348 14.82 -6.83 3.69
N LYS A 349 14.82 -7.79 4.62
CA LYS A 349 14.55 -7.49 6.02
C LYS A 349 15.78 -6.84 6.63
N LEU A 350 15.56 -5.78 7.40
CA LEU A 350 16.57 -5.26 8.33
C LEU A 350 16.51 -6.11 9.60
N HIS A 351 17.63 -6.24 10.32
CA HIS A 351 17.65 -6.98 11.59
C HIS A 351 17.82 -6.02 12.77
N ALA A 352 17.06 -6.29 13.83
CA ALA A 352 17.11 -5.49 15.05
C ALA A 352 17.02 -6.35 16.30
N VAL A 353 17.54 -5.82 17.40
CA VAL A 353 17.49 -6.44 18.72
C VAL A 353 16.99 -5.44 19.75
N CYS A 354 16.12 -5.87 20.67
CA CYS A 354 15.70 -5.07 21.82
C CYS A 354 15.69 -5.92 23.10
N LEU A 355 15.79 -5.26 24.25
CA LEU A 355 15.66 -5.91 25.56
C LEU A 355 14.17 -6.09 25.93
N ASP A 356 13.83 -7.14 26.67
CA ASP A 356 12.45 -7.48 27.10
C ASP A 356 11.85 -6.52 28.15
N VAL A 357 12.57 -5.49 28.59
CA VAL A 357 12.05 -4.50 29.54
C VAL A 357 11.13 -3.47 28.83
N LEU A 358 10.08 -3.96 28.18
CA LEU A 358 9.23 -3.18 27.29
C LEU A 358 7.89 -2.85 27.94
N THR A 359 7.61 -1.57 28.17
CA THR A 359 6.25 -1.12 28.50
C THR A 359 5.29 -1.50 27.37
N LEU A 360 4.00 -1.67 27.68
CA LEU A 360 2.99 -1.97 26.65
C LEU A 360 2.98 -0.93 25.52
N GLY A 361 3.22 0.34 25.87
CA GLY A 361 3.36 1.42 24.91
C GLY A 361 4.61 1.30 24.03
N LEU A 362 5.76 0.90 24.58
CA LEU A 362 6.99 0.72 23.80
C LEU A 362 6.88 -0.49 22.87
N ASN A 363 6.33 -1.60 23.37
CA ASN A 363 6.04 -2.80 22.60
C ASN A 363 5.19 -2.51 21.35
N HIS A 364 4.10 -1.75 21.52
CA HIS A 364 3.25 -1.36 20.39
C HIS A 364 4.02 -0.51 19.37
N PHE A 365 4.80 0.48 19.83
CA PHE A 365 5.60 1.34 18.96
C PHE A 365 6.64 0.56 18.16
N LEU A 366 7.38 -0.36 18.81
CA LEU A 366 8.39 -1.17 18.12
C LEU A 366 7.76 -2.07 17.06
N ARG A 367 6.58 -2.65 17.30
CA ARG A 367 5.86 -3.43 16.28
C ARG A 367 5.49 -2.58 15.07
N GLU A 368 4.96 -1.37 15.27
CA GLU A 368 4.64 -0.45 14.17
C GLU A 368 5.89 -0.06 13.39
N LEU A 369 6.99 0.28 14.09
CA LEU A 369 8.27 0.60 13.48
C LEU A 369 8.80 -0.56 12.63
N CYS A 370 8.76 -1.78 13.16
CA CYS A 370 9.25 -2.97 12.47
C CYS A 370 8.41 -3.30 11.24
N GLN A 371 7.09 -3.19 11.33
CA GLN A 371 6.20 -3.36 10.18
C GLN A 371 6.48 -2.30 9.10
N ARG A 372 6.65 -1.04 9.52
CA ARG A 372 6.90 0.10 8.62
C ARG A 372 8.21 -0.05 7.85
N TYR A 373 9.29 -0.43 8.53
CA TYR A 373 10.62 -0.51 7.94
C TYR A 373 11.02 -1.93 7.51
N ASN A 374 10.10 -2.89 7.54
CA ASN A 374 10.34 -4.31 7.27
C ASN A 374 11.55 -4.83 8.07
N VAL A 375 11.47 -4.70 9.40
CA VAL A 375 12.51 -5.11 10.35
C VAL A 375 12.11 -6.42 11.02
N GLU A 376 13.05 -7.35 11.09
CA GLU A 376 12.98 -8.53 11.94
C GLU A 376 13.54 -8.21 13.32
N LEU A 377 12.66 -8.17 14.32
CA LEU A 377 13.02 -7.84 15.70
C LEU A 377 13.21 -9.11 16.52
N SER A 378 14.39 -9.25 17.13
CA SER A 378 14.68 -10.24 18.15
C SER A 378 14.58 -9.60 19.54
N VAL A 379 13.70 -10.14 20.38
CA VAL A 379 13.58 -9.72 21.79
C VAL A 379 14.49 -10.61 22.62
N VAL A 380 15.28 -10.01 23.50
CA VAL A 380 16.19 -10.73 24.38
C VAL A 380 15.89 -10.41 25.82
N GLU A 381 15.79 -11.44 26.66
CA GLU A 381 15.54 -11.30 28.10
C GLU A 381 16.69 -10.57 28.78
N ASP A 382 16.37 -9.50 29.51
CA ASP A 382 17.34 -8.77 30.31
C ASP A 382 17.46 -9.44 31.69
N HIS A 383 18.55 -10.16 31.92
CA HIS A 383 18.83 -10.80 33.20
C HIS A 383 19.61 -9.87 34.17
N GLY A 384 19.71 -8.57 33.87
CA GLY A 384 20.51 -7.61 34.64
C GLY A 384 21.99 -7.58 34.24
N ASP A 385 22.41 -8.45 33.31
CA ASP A 385 23.71 -8.40 32.63
C ASP A 385 23.48 -8.36 31.12
N VAL A 386 23.45 -7.13 30.59
CA VAL A 386 23.32 -6.83 29.16
C VAL A 386 24.38 -7.55 28.31
N GLY A 387 25.59 -7.74 28.84
CA GLY A 387 26.68 -8.41 28.13
C GLY A 387 26.41 -9.91 27.96
N LEU A 388 25.90 -10.57 29.00
CA LEU A 388 25.47 -11.98 28.94
C LEU A 388 24.26 -12.15 28.00
N THR A 389 23.28 -11.25 28.10
CA THR A 389 22.09 -11.21 27.25
C THR A 389 22.48 -11.14 25.77
N ILE A 390 23.44 -10.29 25.39
CA ILE A 390 23.89 -10.17 23.99
C ILE A 390 24.74 -11.36 23.54
N LYS A 391 25.56 -11.95 24.41
CA LYS A 391 26.26 -13.21 24.09
C LYS A 391 25.28 -14.31 23.70
N ASN A 392 24.16 -14.43 24.43
CA ASN A 392 23.11 -15.39 24.09
C ASN A 392 22.45 -15.05 22.74
N PHE A 393 22.18 -13.76 22.47
CA PHE A 393 21.68 -13.34 21.16
C PHE A 393 22.64 -13.70 20.01
N VAL A 394 23.93 -13.41 20.15
CA VAL A 394 24.95 -13.77 19.15
C VAL A 394 25.03 -15.29 18.93
N ALA A 395 24.82 -16.09 19.99
CA ALA A 395 24.73 -17.54 19.85
C ALA A 395 23.51 -17.98 19.02
N THR A 396 22.38 -17.27 19.13
CA THR A 396 21.18 -17.53 18.31
C THR A 396 21.28 -16.98 16.88
N ARG A 397 22.13 -15.97 16.64
CA ARG A 397 22.37 -15.35 15.33
C ARG A 397 23.87 -15.30 15.02
N PRO A 398 24.50 -16.46 14.74
CA PRO A 398 25.94 -16.56 14.54
C PRO A 398 26.44 -15.82 13.29
N GLU A 399 25.54 -15.42 12.39
CA GLU A 399 25.83 -14.59 11.21
C GLU A 399 26.08 -13.12 11.57
N CYS A 400 25.59 -12.64 12.72
CA CYS A 400 25.70 -11.26 13.13
C CYS A 400 27.17 -10.92 13.47
N ARG A 401 27.69 -9.86 12.87
CA ARG A 401 29.06 -9.36 13.06
C ARG A 401 29.10 -7.91 13.51
N VAL A 402 28.07 -7.13 13.20
CA VAL A 402 28.00 -5.69 13.44
C VAL A 402 26.74 -5.38 14.22
N LEU A 403 26.88 -4.68 15.35
CA LEU A 403 25.77 -4.14 16.13
C LEU A 403 25.86 -2.60 16.17
N LEU A 404 24.83 -1.94 15.65
CA LEU A 404 24.77 -0.47 15.54
C LEU A 404 23.95 0.14 16.68
N LEU A 405 24.55 1.13 17.36
CA LEU A 405 23.93 1.88 18.46
C LEU A 405 23.93 3.39 18.21
N GLY A 406 22.86 4.04 18.65
CA GLY A 406 22.59 5.45 18.41
C GLY A 406 23.12 6.33 19.54
N LYS A 407 24.43 6.32 19.80
CA LYS A 407 25.03 7.20 20.82
C LYS A 407 25.15 8.64 20.29
N ARG A 408 24.75 9.65 21.07
CA ARG A 408 24.90 11.09 20.74
C ARG A 408 26.28 11.61 21.16
N SER A 409 26.69 12.73 20.55
CA SER A 409 27.96 13.41 20.88
C SER A 409 27.89 14.25 22.17
N ASP A 410 26.72 14.83 22.46
CA ASP A 410 26.52 15.88 23.46
C ASP A 410 25.41 15.57 24.49
N GLY A 411 24.85 14.36 24.50
CA GLY A 411 23.67 14.04 25.33
C GLY A 411 23.51 12.56 25.66
N ASN A 412 23.15 12.29 26.93
CA ASN A 412 22.78 11.00 27.52
C ASN A 412 23.76 9.84 27.29
N GLU A 413 24.67 9.67 28.25
CA GLU A 413 25.28 8.36 28.54
C GLU A 413 24.19 7.39 29.05
N ARG A 414 23.33 6.91 28.16
CA ARG A 414 22.45 5.79 28.52
C ARG A 414 23.35 4.66 28.97
N GLU A 415 23.15 4.18 30.19
CA GLU A 415 23.96 3.11 30.79
C GLU A 415 24.02 1.89 29.87
N VAL A 416 22.91 1.60 29.19
CA VAL A 416 22.80 0.62 28.11
C VAL A 416 23.90 0.81 27.06
N TYR A 417 24.09 1.99 26.46
CA TYR A 417 25.10 2.17 25.41
C TYR A 417 26.53 1.98 25.91
N ASN A 418 26.79 2.37 27.16
CA ASN A 418 28.09 2.12 27.80
C ASN A 418 28.31 0.63 28.06
N ASN A 419 27.29 -0.11 28.52
CA ASN A 419 27.38 -1.56 28.72
C ASN A 419 27.67 -2.30 27.40
N PHE A 420 27.07 -1.87 26.30
CA PHE A 420 27.33 -2.45 24.98
C PHE A 420 28.75 -2.12 24.47
N SER A 421 29.28 -0.93 24.74
CA SER A 421 30.64 -0.57 24.30
C SER A 421 31.72 -1.51 24.86
N ARG A 422 31.53 -2.03 26.09
CA ARG A 422 32.43 -2.99 26.75
C ARG A 422 32.49 -4.35 26.04
N LEU A 423 31.56 -4.66 25.14
CA LEU A 423 31.60 -5.91 24.36
C LEU A 423 32.74 -5.94 23.34
N ASN A 424 33.19 -4.77 22.88
CA ASN A 424 34.34 -4.70 21.98
C ASN A 424 35.63 -5.20 22.64
N ASP A 425 35.73 -5.06 23.96
CA ASP A 425 36.89 -5.53 24.74
C ASP A 425 36.84 -7.04 25.02
N ALA A 426 35.69 -7.70 24.80
CA ALA A 426 35.45 -9.10 25.18
C ALA A 426 35.85 -10.14 24.10
N ASN A 427 36.53 -9.72 23.02
CA ASN A 427 36.99 -10.55 21.90
C ASN A 427 35.89 -11.47 21.32
N LEU A 428 34.68 -10.93 21.18
CA LEU A 428 33.52 -11.61 20.60
C LEU A 428 33.50 -11.48 19.07
N PRO A 429 32.81 -12.38 18.34
CA PRO A 429 32.64 -12.26 16.89
C PRO A 429 31.72 -11.09 16.48
N LEU A 430 31.11 -10.42 17.46
CA LEU A 430 30.25 -9.25 17.28
C LEU A 430 31.02 -7.98 17.68
N GLN A 431 31.02 -6.98 16.80
CA GLN A 431 31.57 -5.65 17.06
C GLN A 431 30.47 -4.60 17.15
N VAL A 432 30.59 -3.72 18.14
CA VAL A 432 29.65 -2.63 18.44
C VAL A 432 30.17 -1.33 17.85
N TYR A 433 29.31 -0.65 17.08
CA TYR A 433 29.64 0.61 16.42
C TYR A 433 28.61 1.70 16.73
N PHE A 434 29.09 2.95 16.75
CA PHE A 434 28.30 4.15 17.00
C PHE A 434 28.35 5.06 15.77
N PRO A 435 27.63 4.73 14.68
CA PRO A 435 27.77 5.44 13.41
C PRO A 435 27.36 6.92 13.49
N LEU A 436 26.49 7.27 14.44
CA LEU A 436 25.95 8.61 14.67
C LEU A 436 26.65 9.36 15.82
N ALA A 437 27.84 8.91 16.23
CA ALA A 437 28.59 9.53 17.35
C ALA A 437 28.95 11.01 17.13
N ASP A 438 28.88 11.51 15.89
CA ASP A 438 29.15 12.90 15.54
C ASP A 438 27.87 13.79 15.61
N TRP A 439 26.70 13.19 15.88
CA TRP A 439 25.41 13.89 15.93
C TRP A 439 25.10 14.40 17.34
N THR A 440 24.71 15.67 17.40
CA THR A 440 24.22 16.37 18.59
C THR A 440 22.73 16.11 18.82
N ASN A 441 22.21 16.52 19.98
CA ASN A 441 20.77 16.54 20.28
C ASN A 441 19.96 17.32 19.23
N GLU A 442 20.54 18.43 18.74
CA GLU A 442 19.95 19.25 17.68
C GLU A 442 19.91 18.50 16.35
N ASP A 443 20.97 17.75 15.99
CA ASP A 443 21.01 16.95 14.77
C ASP A 443 19.93 15.87 14.76
N PHE A 444 19.75 15.14 15.87
CA PHE A 444 18.67 14.14 15.98
C PHE A 444 17.29 14.78 15.89
N SER A 445 17.10 15.92 16.55
CA SER A 445 15.82 16.63 16.52
C SER A 445 15.51 17.16 15.12
N HIS A 446 16.49 17.79 14.47
CA HIS A 446 16.39 18.29 13.10
C HIS A 446 16.13 17.14 12.11
N PHE A 447 16.88 16.04 12.18
CA PHE A 447 16.67 14.87 11.32
C PHE A 447 15.27 14.28 11.45
N CYS A 448 14.81 14.02 12.69
CA CYS A 448 13.48 13.44 12.91
C CYS A 448 12.36 14.41 12.53
N GLN A 449 12.51 15.72 12.77
CA GLN A 449 11.48 16.72 12.42
C GLN A 449 11.39 16.94 10.91
N SER A 450 12.52 17.15 10.24
CA SER A 450 12.57 17.41 8.80
C SER A 450 12.05 16.22 7.97
N LEU A 451 12.30 14.99 8.43
CA LEU A 451 11.78 13.78 7.80
C LEU A 451 10.46 13.28 8.42
N CYS A 452 9.90 14.01 9.39
CA CYS A 452 8.67 13.68 10.10
C CYS A 452 8.65 12.24 10.66
N ILE A 453 9.80 11.77 11.14
CA ILE A 453 9.99 10.40 11.62
C ILE A 453 9.50 10.29 13.07
N PRO A 454 8.53 9.41 13.36
CA PRO A 454 8.03 9.23 14.73
C PRO A 454 9.00 8.44 15.60
N TYR A 455 9.17 8.88 16.85
CA TYR A 455 9.99 8.22 17.87
C TYR A 455 9.25 8.15 19.22
N HIS A 456 9.53 7.10 20.00
CA HIS A 456 8.93 6.91 21.29
C HIS A 456 9.46 7.94 22.28
N THR A 457 8.59 8.84 22.72
CA THR A 457 8.85 9.70 23.88
C THR A 457 8.27 9.03 25.12
N ILE A 458 9.11 8.82 26.13
CA ILE A 458 8.65 8.63 27.50
C ILE A 458 8.32 10.05 27.98
N LYS A 459 7.14 10.57 27.64
CA LYS A 459 6.64 11.71 28.41
C LYS A 459 6.23 11.17 29.78
N PRO A 460 6.61 11.86 30.88
CA PRO A 460 6.20 11.49 32.23
C PRO A 460 4.68 11.47 32.39
#